data_AF-A0A7S0SR79-F1
#
_entry.id   AF-A0A7S0SR79-F1
#
_cell.length_a   1.000
_cell.length_b   1.000
_cell.length_c   1.000
_cell.angle_alpha   90.00
_cell.angle_beta   90.00
_cell.angle_gamma   90.00
#
_symmetry.space_group_name_H-M   'P 1'
#
loop_
_entity.id
_entity.type
_entity.pdbx_description
1 polymer ?
#
loop_
_entity_poly.entity_id
_entity_poly.type
_entity_poly.pdbx_seq_one_letter_code
_entity_poly.pdbx_strand_id
1 'polypeptide(L)'
;TSLSNLSSNNTSATEINEHDVEIELYTLFATSENGVFMQDSFPIKPPFGSFLGIIVPRLFFRNTINLTNDSNTIDSNAVKLYTKVMRDFVGISEPIDESIKSALIDFSYNITLGKLDEAYRSVKLIGN
;
A
#
# COMPACT_ATOMS: atom_id res chain seq x y z
N THR A 1 -1.60 65.22 -11.66
CA THR A 1 -1.86 63.98 -12.42
C THR A 1 -0.60 63.14 -12.42
N SER A 2 -0.72 61.95 -11.79
CA SER A 2 0.00 60.68 -11.91
C SER A 2 1.27 60.59 -12.78
N LEU A 3 2.29 59.79 -12.51
CA LEU A 3 2.70 58.85 -11.45
C LEU A 3 4.17 58.51 -11.82
N SER A 4 5.11 58.59 -10.87
CA SER A 4 6.46 58.04 -11.02
C SER A 4 6.43 56.55 -10.68
N ASN A 5 6.63 55.69 -11.67
CA ASN A 5 6.85 54.26 -11.46
C ASN A 5 8.31 54.03 -11.09
N LEU A 6 8.59 53.64 -9.84
CA LEU A 6 9.68 52.71 -9.58
C LEU A 6 9.44 51.88 -8.30
N SER A 7 9.42 50.57 -8.54
CA SER A 7 9.70 49.44 -7.63
C SER A 7 8.76 49.18 -6.46
N SER A 8 8.10 48.01 -6.50
CA SER A 8 7.93 47.17 -5.31
C SER A 8 7.81 45.72 -5.75
N ASN A 9 8.86 44.96 -5.43
CA ASN A 9 8.84 43.52 -5.34
C ASN A 9 7.64 43.07 -4.51
N ASN A 10 6.89 42.08 -4.99
CA ASN A 10 6.13 41.22 -4.10
C ASN A 10 6.40 39.78 -4.49
N THR A 11 7.36 39.21 -3.76
CA THR A 11 7.31 37.88 -3.17
C THR A 11 5.90 37.30 -3.22
N SER A 12 5.63 36.44 -4.20
CA SER A 12 4.54 35.49 -4.06
C SER A 12 4.95 34.55 -2.94
N ALA A 13 4.40 34.85 -1.76
CA ALA A 13 4.44 34.00 -0.61
C ALA A 13 4.15 32.56 -1.08
N THR A 14 5.07 31.68 -0.73
CA THR A 14 4.87 30.24 -0.76
C THR A 14 3.53 29.95 -0.08
N GLU A 15 2.50 29.72 -0.90
CA GLU A 15 1.31 29.03 -0.44
C GLU A 15 1.83 27.72 0.15
N ILE A 16 1.59 27.58 1.44
CA ILE A 16 1.95 26.40 2.21
C ILE A 16 1.04 25.31 1.64
N ASN A 17 1.51 24.60 0.61
CA ASN A 17 0.82 23.41 0.11
C ASN A 17 0.61 22.50 1.31
N GLU A 18 -0.65 22.30 1.69
CA GLU A 18 -1.06 21.24 2.61
C GLU A 18 -0.28 19.99 2.18
N HIS A 19 0.58 19.51 3.07
CA HIS A 19 1.46 18.40 2.79
C HIS A 19 0.65 17.25 2.18
N ASP A 20 0.91 16.92 0.92
CA ASP A 20 0.65 15.59 0.37
C ASP A 20 1.45 14.62 1.24
N VAL A 21 0.86 14.18 2.35
CA VAL A 21 1.51 13.21 3.23
C VAL A 21 1.53 11.90 2.46
N GLU A 22 2.70 11.55 1.94
CA GLU A 22 2.93 10.26 1.32
C GLU A 22 2.81 9.18 2.40
N ILE A 23 1.66 8.50 2.44
CA ILE A 23 1.43 7.38 3.34
C ILE A 23 1.99 6.12 2.68
N GLU A 24 2.86 5.42 3.39
CA GLU A 24 3.44 4.16 2.96
C GLU A 24 2.92 3.00 3.80
N LEU A 25 2.55 1.89 3.15
CA LEU A 25 2.15 0.66 3.82
C LEU A 25 3.33 -0.29 3.90
N TYR A 26 3.62 -0.75 5.11
CA TYR A 26 4.64 -1.76 5.38
C TYR A 26 3.96 -3.07 5.81
N THR A 27 4.34 -4.18 5.19
CA THR A 27 4.02 -5.52 5.72
C THR A 27 5.28 -6.14 6.30
N LEU A 28 5.15 -6.79 7.46
CA LEU A 28 6.26 -7.36 8.20
C LEU A 28 5.97 -8.80 8.61
N PHE A 29 7.00 -9.63 8.60
CA PHE A 29 7.00 -10.90 9.30
C PHE A 29 7.41 -10.67 10.76
N ALA A 30 6.60 -11.12 11.70
CA ALA A 30 6.90 -11.04 13.13
C ALA A 30 6.85 -12.45 13.73
N THR A 31 8.01 -12.96 14.16
CA THR A 31 8.14 -14.27 14.81
C THR A 31 8.87 -14.14 16.13
N SER A 32 8.56 -15.01 17.09
CA SER A 32 9.25 -15.05 18.39
C SER A 32 10.72 -15.46 18.26
N GLU A 33 11.05 -16.24 17.24
CA GLU A 33 12.38 -16.82 17.05
C GLU A 33 13.36 -15.88 16.35
N ASN A 34 12.90 -15.15 15.33
CA ASN A 34 13.80 -14.36 14.48
C ASN A 34 13.51 -12.85 14.59
N GLY A 35 12.43 -12.45 15.29
CA GLY A 35 12.07 -11.05 15.46
C GLY A 35 11.19 -10.52 14.33
N VAL A 36 11.42 -9.28 13.93
CA VAL A 36 10.59 -8.58 12.93
C VAL A 36 11.41 -8.28 11.68
N PHE A 37 10.92 -8.71 10.51
CA PHE A 37 11.53 -8.45 9.21
C PHE A 37 10.55 -7.81 8.25
N MET A 38 11.03 -6.89 7.43
CA MET A 38 10.23 -6.27 6.37
C MET A 38 9.95 -7.29 5.25
N GLN A 39 8.68 -7.43 4.87
CA GLN A 39 8.25 -8.25 3.75
C GLN A 39 8.11 -7.39 2.48
N ASP A 40 7.28 -6.34 2.56
CA ASP A 40 6.99 -5.45 1.45
C ASP A 40 6.73 -4.02 1.94
N SER A 41 6.95 -3.06 1.05
CA SER A 41 6.65 -1.65 1.28
C SER A 41 6.17 -1.01 -0.01
N PHE A 42 5.08 -0.26 0.06
CA PHE A 42 4.61 0.51 -1.09
C PHE A 42 3.78 1.74 -0.68
N PRO A 43 3.85 2.83 -1.45
CA PRO A 43 3.03 4.02 -1.21
C PRO A 43 1.55 3.73 -1.47
N ILE A 44 0.67 4.22 -0.60
CA ILE A 44 -0.77 4.20 -0.80
C ILE A 44 -1.14 5.38 -1.71
N LYS A 45 -1.61 5.09 -2.91
CA LYS A 45 -2.01 6.09 -3.92
C LYS A 45 -3.50 5.97 -4.25
N PRO A 46 -4.18 7.07 -4.65
CA PRO A 46 -5.56 7.00 -5.12
C PRO A 46 -5.75 5.90 -6.19
N PRO A 47 -6.87 5.17 -6.19
CA PRO A 47 -8.06 5.37 -5.36
C PRO A 47 -7.99 4.71 -3.96
N PHE A 48 -6.85 4.11 -3.59
CA PHE A 48 -6.67 3.52 -2.25
C PHE A 48 -6.54 4.63 -1.21
N GLY A 49 -7.36 4.54 -0.16
CA GLY A 49 -7.31 5.36 1.04
C GLY A 49 -6.88 4.51 2.24
N SER A 50 -7.60 4.62 3.35
CA SER A 50 -7.26 3.92 4.60
C SER A 50 -7.19 2.40 4.44
N PHE A 51 -6.11 1.81 4.96
CA PHE A 51 -5.96 0.36 5.06
C PHE A 51 -6.91 -0.21 6.13
N LEU A 52 -7.61 -1.28 5.78
CA LEU A 52 -8.58 -1.95 6.66
C LEU A 52 -8.00 -3.23 7.28
N GLY A 53 -7.19 -3.97 6.51
CA GLY A 53 -6.63 -5.23 6.98
C GLY A 53 -6.17 -6.14 5.86
N ILE A 54 -5.74 -7.34 6.24
CA ILE A 54 -5.18 -8.36 5.35
C ILE A 54 -5.91 -9.69 5.56
N ILE A 55 -6.27 -10.34 4.46
CA ILE A 55 -6.67 -11.76 4.43
C ILE A 55 -5.84 -12.36 3.31
N VAL A 56 -4.78 -13.09 3.66
CA VAL A 56 -3.79 -13.56 2.69
C VAL A 56 -4.49 -14.23 1.49
N PRO A 57 -4.19 -13.80 0.25
CA PRO A 57 -3.13 -12.85 -0.14
C PRO A 57 -3.59 -11.41 -0.43
N ARG A 58 -4.75 -11.00 0.07
CA ARG A 58 -5.38 -9.72 -0.24
C ARG A 58 -5.26 -8.70 0.89
N LEU A 59 -4.85 -7.51 0.52
CA LEU A 59 -4.85 -6.30 1.33
C LEU A 59 -6.12 -5.50 0.99
N PHE A 60 -6.86 -5.08 2.01
CA PHE A 60 -8.15 -4.40 1.85
C PHE A 60 -8.02 -2.92 2.24
N PHE A 61 -8.61 -2.06 1.42
CA PHE A 61 -8.56 -0.62 1.58
C PHE A 61 -9.94 -0.02 1.37
N ARG A 62 -10.21 1.07 2.07
CA ARG A 62 -11.31 1.97 1.73
C ARG A 62 -10.86 2.94 0.64
N ASN A 63 -11.80 3.49 -0.13
CA ASN A 63 -11.54 4.64 -1.00
C ASN A 63 -11.02 5.87 -0.23
N THR A 64 -10.17 6.67 -0.88
CA THR A 64 -9.85 8.01 -0.39
C THR A 64 -11.13 8.86 -0.32
N ILE A 65 -11.34 9.56 0.80
CA ILE A 65 -12.43 10.53 0.91
C ILE A 65 -11.88 11.86 0.40
N ASN A 66 -12.29 12.27 -0.79
CA ASN A 66 -12.01 13.63 -1.27
C ASN A 66 -13.04 14.57 -0.61
N LEU A 67 -12.64 15.25 0.46
CA LEU A 67 -13.44 16.27 1.16
C LEU A 67 -13.49 17.61 0.39
N THR A 68 -13.25 17.60 -0.93
CA THR A 68 -13.35 18.83 -1.73
C THR A 68 -14.81 19.28 -1.78
N ASN A 69 -15.06 20.48 -1.25
CA ASN A 69 -16.35 21.10 -0.92
C ASN A 69 -17.32 21.37 -2.09
N ASP A 70 -17.36 20.52 -3.12
CA ASP A 70 -18.32 20.67 -4.23
C ASP A 70 -19.59 19.87 -3.94
N SER A 71 -20.48 20.54 -3.20
CA SER A 71 -21.72 20.06 -2.60
C SER A 71 -22.85 19.64 -3.57
N ASN A 72 -22.56 19.14 -4.77
CA ASN A 72 -23.60 18.88 -5.79
C ASN A 72 -23.69 17.44 -6.32
N THR A 73 -23.10 16.46 -5.65
CA THR A 73 -23.39 15.04 -5.96
C THR A 73 -23.74 14.27 -4.68
N ILE A 74 -25.01 13.89 -4.55
CA ILE A 74 -25.60 13.16 -3.43
C ILE A 74 -25.01 11.72 -3.32
N ASP A 75 -24.22 11.27 -4.30
CA ASP A 75 -23.60 9.94 -4.37
C ASP A 75 -22.18 9.86 -3.77
N SER A 76 -21.65 10.97 -3.22
CA SER A 76 -20.24 11.12 -2.83
C SER A 76 -19.84 10.47 -1.49
N ASN A 77 -20.78 9.89 -0.74
CA ASN A 77 -20.51 9.27 0.57
C ASN A 77 -20.47 7.74 0.59
N ALA A 78 -20.61 7.08 -0.56
CA ALA A 78 -20.54 5.61 -0.62
C ALA A 78 -19.10 5.11 -0.33
N VAL A 79 -18.95 4.36 0.76
CA VAL A 79 -17.70 3.69 1.13
C VAL A 79 -17.45 2.57 0.11
N LYS A 80 -16.41 2.71 -0.72
CA LYS A 80 -15.98 1.66 -1.65
C LYS A 80 -14.83 0.86 -1.04
N LEU A 81 -14.89 -0.46 -1.24
CA LEU A 81 -13.84 -1.40 -0.84
C LEU A 81 -12.96 -1.71 -2.05
N TYR A 82 -11.65 -1.51 -1.88
CA TYR A 82 -10.62 -1.88 -2.86
C TYR A 82 -9.76 -2.99 -2.30
N THR A 83 -9.24 -3.84 -3.18
CA THR A 83 -8.31 -4.91 -2.81
C THR A 83 -7.04 -4.81 -3.64
N LYS A 84 -5.91 -5.20 -3.04
CA LYS A 84 -4.62 -5.36 -3.70
C LYS A 84 -4.05 -6.72 -3.34
N VAL A 85 -3.58 -7.46 -4.33
CA VAL A 85 -2.87 -8.74 -4.10
C VAL A 85 -1.46 -8.42 -3.60
N MET A 86 -1.01 -9.15 -2.58
CA MET A 86 0.36 -9.09 -2.08
C MET A 86 1.36 -9.42 -3.20
N ARG A 87 2.51 -8.75 -3.21
CA ARG A 87 3.53 -8.91 -4.27
C ARG A 87 3.91 -10.38 -4.52
N ASP A 88 4.05 -11.15 -3.45
CA ASP A 88 4.48 -12.55 -3.49
C ASP A 88 3.43 -13.49 -4.13
N PHE A 89 2.20 -13.01 -4.33
CA PHE A 89 1.06 -13.77 -4.86
C PHE A 89 0.59 -13.30 -6.24
N VAL A 90 1.26 -12.30 -6.83
CA VAL A 90 0.91 -11.81 -8.16
C VAL A 90 1.12 -12.91 -9.20
N GLY A 91 0.14 -13.12 -10.08
CA GLY A 91 0.21 -14.10 -11.16
C GLY A 91 -0.28 -15.50 -10.80
N ILE A 92 -0.71 -15.72 -9.56
CA ILE A 92 -1.32 -16.98 -9.14
C ILE A 92 -2.80 -16.97 -9.52
N SER A 93 -3.26 -18.03 -10.16
CA SER A 93 -4.67 -18.18 -10.52
C SER A 93 -5.54 -18.38 -9.27
N GLU A 94 -6.65 -17.64 -9.18
CA GLU A 94 -7.68 -17.90 -8.18
C GLU A 94 -8.61 -19.04 -8.65
N PRO A 95 -9.13 -19.89 -7.75
CA PRO A 95 -8.96 -19.88 -6.29
C PRO A 95 -7.61 -20.46 -5.84
N ILE A 96 -7.05 -19.89 -4.77
CA ILE A 96 -5.77 -20.32 -4.20
C ILE A 96 -6.04 -21.23 -3.00
N ASP A 97 -5.52 -22.44 -3.04
CA ASP A 97 -5.58 -23.39 -1.93
C ASP A 97 -4.78 -22.89 -0.72
N GLU A 98 -5.22 -23.25 0.47
CA GLU A 98 -4.58 -22.84 1.73
C GLU A 98 -3.16 -23.41 1.84
N SER A 99 -2.93 -24.62 1.30
CA SER A 99 -1.58 -25.22 1.23
C SER A 99 -0.61 -24.34 0.42
N ILE A 100 -1.07 -23.82 -0.73
CA ILE A 100 -0.32 -22.92 -1.60
C ILE A 100 -0.06 -21.59 -0.89
N LYS A 101 -1.06 -21.04 -0.18
CA LYS A 101 -0.86 -19.81 0.59
C LYS A 101 0.20 -19.97 1.66
N SER A 102 0.11 -21.03 2.47
CA SER A 102 1.10 -21.32 3.51
C SER A 102 2.49 -21.46 2.90
N ALA A 103 2.61 -22.27 1.85
CA ALA A 103 3.89 -22.54 1.19
C ALA A 103 4.54 -21.27 0.60
N LEU A 104 3.76 -20.33 0.07
CA LEU A 104 4.27 -19.06 -0.45
C LEU A 104 4.65 -18.06 0.64
N ILE A 105 3.90 -18.04 1.75
CA ILE A 105 4.29 -17.24 2.93
C ILE A 105 5.59 -17.77 3.52
N ASP A 106 5.71 -19.10 3.68
CA ASP A 106 6.93 -19.74 4.20
C ASP A 106 8.12 -19.49 3.25
N PHE A 107 7.89 -19.58 1.95
CA PHE A 107 8.88 -19.22 0.94
C PHE A 107 9.34 -17.77 1.09
N SER A 108 8.40 -16.82 1.10
CA SER A 108 8.69 -15.39 1.21
C SER A 108 9.48 -15.09 2.49
N TYR A 109 9.07 -15.67 3.62
CA TYR A 109 9.78 -15.55 4.89
C TYR A 109 11.20 -16.10 4.84
N ASN A 110 11.39 -17.31 4.31
CA ASN A 110 12.72 -17.91 4.21
C ASN A 110 13.65 -17.16 3.25
N ILE A 111 13.12 -16.59 2.15
CA ILE A 111 13.87 -15.67 1.28
C ILE A 111 14.29 -14.42 2.06
N THR A 112 13.39 -13.81 2.83
CA THR A 112 13.72 -12.64 3.66
C THR A 112 14.82 -12.93 4.70
N LEU A 113 14.88 -14.16 5.24
CA LEU A 113 15.94 -14.61 6.14
C LEU A 113 17.25 -15.04 5.42
N GLY A 114 17.27 -15.10 4.09
CA GLY A 114 18.39 -15.64 3.32
C GLY A 114 18.54 -17.16 3.39
N LYS A 115 17.54 -17.88 3.92
CA LYS A 115 17.50 -19.34 4.04
C LYS A 115 17.00 -19.98 2.73
N LEU A 116 17.82 -19.91 1.68
CA LEU A 116 17.44 -20.34 0.33
C LEU A 116 17.04 -21.83 0.24
N ASP A 117 17.72 -22.71 0.99
CA ASP A 117 17.40 -24.14 1.00
C ASP A 117 16.01 -24.42 1.58
N GLU A 118 15.64 -23.72 2.67
CA GLU A 118 14.31 -23.85 3.28
C GLU A 118 13.24 -23.22 2.40
N ALA A 119 13.53 -22.07 1.78
CA ALA A 119 12.64 -21.46 0.80
C ALA A 119 12.33 -22.45 -0.33
N TYR A 120 13.36 -23.07 -0.92
CA TYR A 120 13.17 -24.07 -1.96
C TYR A 120 12.29 -25.26 -1.51
N ARG A 121 12.46 -25.72 -0.27
CA ARG A 121 11.62 -26.79 0.29
C ARG A 121 10.15 -26.39 0.43
N SER A 122 9.87 -25.15 0.87
CA SER A 122 8.49 -24.66 1.04
C SER A 122 7.66 -24.75 -0.24
N VAL A 123 8.25 -24.44 -1.41
CA VAL A 123 7.52 -24.44 -2.70
C VAL A 123 7.61 -25.74 -3.47
N LYS A 124 8.49 -26.67 -3.09
CA LYS A 124 8.70 -27.94 -3.81
C LYS A 124 7.42 -28.77 -3.92
N LEU A 125 6.51 -28.63 -2.96
CA LEU A 125 5.24 -29.36 -2.90
C LEU A 125 4.09 -28.68 -3.68
N ILE A 126 4.25 -27.42 -4.10
CA ILE A 126 3.21 -26.67 -4.83
C ILE A 126 3.03 -27.21 -6.28
N GLY A 127 4.01 -27.96 -6.80
CA GLY A 127 4.02 -28.48 -8.17
C GLY A 127 3.66 -29.96 -8.34
N ASN A 128 3.22 -30.66 -7.30
CA ASN A 128 2.80 -32.06 -7.34
C ASN A 128 1.29 -32.22 -7.20
#